data_AF-A0A976Q021-F1
#
_entry.id   AF-A0A976Q021-F1
#
_cell.length_a   1.000
_cell.length_b   1.000
_cell.length_c   1.000
_cell.angle_alpha   90.00
_cell.angle_beta   90.00
_cell.angle_gamma   90.00
#
_symmetry.space_group_name_H-M   'P 1'
#
loop_
_entity.id
_entity.type
_entity.pdbx_description
1 polymer ?
#
loop_
_entity_poly.entity_id
_entity_poly.type
_entity_poly.pdbx_seq_one_letter_code
_entity_poly.pdbx_strand_id
1 'polypeptide(L)'
;TMTLISKMARKTDAAVFLAYMQRYPPGRGYKLVIHEVADAIRSDDEVEAATALNQALETCIRACPEQYLWAYRRFKQRPDGEPPIY
;
A
#
# COMPACT_ATOMS: atom_id res chain seq x y z
N THR A 1 6.41 -6.42 7.75
CA THR A 1 5.82 -5.32 6.93
C THR A 1 6.88 -4.28 6.64
N MET A 2 6.76 -3.50 5.56
CA MET A 2 7.74 -2.46 5.19
C MET A 2 7.67 -1.29 6.18
N THR A 3 8.78 -0.94 6.82
CA THR A 3 8.85 0.10 7.88
C THR A 3 9.53 1.40 7.44
N LEU A 4 10.09 1.45 6.22
CA LEU A 4 10.85 2.61 5.74
C LEU A 4 9.98 3.88 5.65
N ILE A 5 8.78 3.76 5.09
CA ILE A 5 7.88 4.90 4.85
C ILE A 5 7.50 5.56 6.19
N SER A 6 7.04 4.77 7.17
CA SER A 6 6.64 5.29 8.47
C SER A 6 7.82 5.93 9.22
N LYS A 7 9.00 5.31 9.17
CA LYS A 7 10.23 5.89 9.75
C LYS A 7 10.62 7.23 9.12
N MET A 8 10.53 7.35 7.81
CA MET A 8 10.81 8.61 7.11
C MET A 8 9.77 9.68 7.46
N ALA A 9 8.48 9.33 7.43
CA ALA A 9 7.40 10.24 7.75
C ALA A 9 7.54 10.79 9.18
N ARG A 10 7.83 9.94 10.18
CA ARG A 10 8.11 10.37 11.56
C ARG A 10 9.34 11.28 11.67
N LYS A 11 10.44 10.93 11.00
CA LYS A 11 11.70 11.67 11.11
C LYS A 11 11.62 13.08 10.51
N THR A 12 10.78 13.26 9.50
CA THR A 12 10.74 14.48 8.69
C THR A 12 9.45 15.29 8.82
N ASP A 13 8.45 14.73 9.51
CA ASP A 13 7.08 15.26 9.55
C ASP A 13 6.46 15.45 8.15
N ALA A 14 6.92 14.67 7.17
CA ALA A 14 6.41 14.77 5.80
C ALA A 14 4.98 14.22 5.69
N ALA A 15 4.18 14.87 4.84
CA ALA A 15 2.94 14.30 4.34
C ALA A 15 3.24 13.07 3.45
N VAL A 16 2.43 12.02 3.58
CA VAL A 16 2.60 10.78 2.81
C VAL A 16 1.44 10.64 1.84
N PHE A 17 1.76 10.52 0.57
CA PHE A 17 0.79 10.27 -0.49
C PHE A 17 1.05 8.92 -1.14
N LEU A 18 -0.02 8.20 -1.46
CA LEU A 18 0.01 6.99 -2.26
C LEU A 18 -0.57 7.29 -3.64
N ALA A 19 0.21 6.99 -4.68
CA ALA A 19 -0.18 7.26 -6.05
C ALA A 19 -0.15 5.99 -6.90
N TYR A 20 -1.09 5.89 -7.83
CA TYR A 20 -1.10 4.83 -8.85
C TYR A 20 -1.65 5.35 -10.17
N MET A 21 -1.33 4.64 -11.25
CA MET A 21 -1.85 4.93 -12.60
C MET A 21 -2.87 3.87 -12.97
N GLN A 22 -4.13 4.28 -13.16
CA GLN A 22 -5.16 3.42 -13.72
C GLN A 22 -5.06 3.46 -15.25
N ARG A 23 -4.83 2.31 -15.89
CA ARG A 23 -4.81 2.17 -17.34
C ARG A 23 -6.25 2.12 -17.88
N TYR A 24 -6.52 2.90 -18.91
CA TYR A 24 -7.78 2.82 -19.67
C TYR A 24 -7.66 1.82 -20.83
N PRO A 25 -8.78 1.50 -21.53
CA PRO A 25 -8.70 0.68 -22.74
C PRO A 25 -7.62 1.17 -23.72
N PRO A 26 -7.05 0.28 -24.53
CA PRO A 26 -5.95 0.60 -25.44
C PRO A 26 -6.20 1.90 -26.23
N GLY A 27 -5.20 2.77 -26.28
CA GLY A 27 -5.28 4.07 -26.95
C GLY A 27 -5.98 5.20 -26.16
N ARG A 28 -6.46 4.94 -24.94
CA ARG A 28 -7.16 5.94 -24.10
C ARG A 28 -6.30 6.53 -22.98
N GLY A 29 -5.04 6.12 -22.87
CA GLY A 29 -4.09 6.65 -21.89
C GLY A 29 -4.28 6.11 -20.46
N TYR A 30 -3.95 6.95 -19.48
CA TYR A 30 -3.92 6.61 -18.07
C TYR A 30 -4.50 7.73 -17.21
N LYS A 31 -5.05 7.39 -16.05
CA LYS A 31 -5.45 8.32 -15.00
C LYS A 31 -4.49 8.21 -13.83
N LEU A 32 -3.84 9.32 -13.46
CA LEU A 32 -3.12 9.43 -12.19
C LEU A 32 -4.13 9.61 -11.06
N VAL A 33 -4.01 8.78 -10.04
CA VAL A 33 -4.79 8.90 -8.80
C VAL A 33 -3.81 9.03 -7.64
N ILE A 34 -4.06 10.01 -6.78
CA ILE A 34 -3.25 10.29 -5.60
C ILE A 34 -4.18 10.32 -4.39
N HIS A 35 -3.82 9.59 -3.34
CA HIS A 35 -4.50 9.58 -2.06
C HIS A 35 -3.55 10.01 -0.97
N GLU A 36 -4.03 10.86 -0.07
CA GLU A 36 -3.34 11.12 1.18
C GLU A 36 -3.46 9.89 2.08
N VAL A 37 -2.35 9.48 2.69
CA VAL A 37 -2.32 8.40 3.68
C VAL A 37 -2.59 9.03 5.04
N ALA A 38 -3.45 8.39 5.84
CA ALA A 38 -3.81 8.87 7.17
C ALA A 38 -2.57 9.13 8.04
N ASP A 39 -2.65 10.17 8.89
CA ASP A 39 -1.58 10.59 9.81
C ASP A 39 -1.07 9.46 10.72
N ALA A 40 -1.90 8.44 10.97
CA ALA A 40 -1.51 7.20 11.67
C ALA A 40 -0.28 6.50 11.07
N ILE A 41 0.10 6.78 9.82
CA ILE A 41 1.38 6.33 9.23
C ILE A 41 2.61 6.82 10.02
N ARG A 42 2.48 7.92 10.76
CA ARG A 42 3.50 8.48 11.65
C ARG A 42 3.39 7.97 13.09
N SER A 43 2.53 6.98 13.37
CA SER A 43 2.48 6.38 14.71
C SER A 43 3.81 5.74 15.09
N ASP A 44 4.15 5.80 16.38
CA ASP A 44 5.28 5.07 16.96
C ASP A 44 4.97 3.58 17.13
N ASP A 45 3.69 3.18 17.13
CA ASP A 45 3.28 1.79 17.02
C ASP A 45 3.47 1.31 15.57
N GLU A 46 4.36 0.34 15.38
CA GLU A 46 4.63 -0.24 14.07
C GLU A 46 3.41 -0.94 13.44
N VAL A 47 2.51 -1.50 14.26
CA VAL A 47 1.29 -2.16 13.80
C VAL A 47 0.30 -1.12 13.29
N GLU A 48 0.12 -0.03 14.02
CA GLU A 48 -0.78 1.07 13.61
C GLU A 48 -0.28 1.72 12.31
N ALA A 49 1.01 2.07 12.25
CA ALA A 49 1.60 2.66 11.05
C ALA A 49 1.54 1.72 9.85
N ALA A 50 1.81 0.43 10.05
CA ALA A 50 1.65 -0.58 9.00
C ALA A 50 0.20 -0.71 8.52
N THR A 51 -0.76 -0.65 9.46
CA THR A 51 -2.19 -0.73 9.15
C THR A 51 -2.64 0.45 8.30
N ALA A 52 -2.21 1.67 8.64
CA ALA A 52 -2.52 2.87 7.85
C ALA A 52 -2.04 2.74 6.39
N LEU A 53 -0.81 2.27 6.19
CA LEU A 53 -0.27 2.04 4.85
C LEU A 53 -1.04 0.95 4.09
N ASN A 54 -1.33 -0.17 4.75
CA ASN A 54 -2.04 -1.29 4.13
C ASN A 54 -3.46 -0.89 3.73
N GLN A 55 -4.18 -0.14 4.56
CA GLN A 55 -5.52 0.36 4.23
C GLN A 55 -5.50 1.29 3.01
N ALA A 56 -4.49 2.16 2.90
CA ALA A 56 -4.31 3.02 1.72
C ALA A 56 -4.03 2.20 0.45
N LEU A 57 -3.17 1.19 0.55
CA LEU A 57 -2.90 0.24 -0.53
C LEU A 57 -4.16 -0.53 -0.95
N GLU A 58 -4.89 -1.09 0.01
CA GLU A 58 -6.12 -1.84 -0.26
C GLU A 58 -7.16 -0.97 -0.98
N THR A 59 -7.28 0.31 -0.61
CA THR A 59 -8.17 1.26 -1.26
C THR A 59 -7.81 1.41 -2.74
N CYS A 60 -6.53 1.58 -3.06
CA CYS A 60 -6.06 1.69 -4.44
C CYS A 60 -6.22 0.39 -5.22
N ILE A 61 -5.93 -0.75 -4.60
CA ILE A 61 -6.11 -2.07 -5.21
C ILE A 61 -7.59 -2.33 -5.54
N ARG A 62 -8.51 -2.00 -4.62
CA ARG A 62 -9.96 -2.18 -4.84
C ARG A 62 -10.50 -1.32 -5.99
N ALA A 63 -9.85 -0.21 -6.33
CA ALA A 63 -10.29 0.66 -7.41
C ALA A 63 -10.06 0.04 -8.81
N CYS A 64 -9.05 -0.81 -8.98
CA CYS A 64 -8.76 -1.52 -10.23
C CYS A 64 -8.01 -2.84 -9.96
N PRO A 65 -8.66 -3.82 -9.30
CA PRO A 65 -8.01 -5.05 -8.84
C PRO A 65 -7.41 -5.86 -9.98
N GLU A 66 -8.00 -5.81 -11.17
CA GLU A 66 -7.51 -6.45 -12.38
C GLU A 66 -6.17 -5.90 -12.89
N GLN A 67 -5.75 -4.72 -12.41
CA GLN A 67 -4.49 -4.08 -12.79
C GLN A 67 -3.37 -4.26 -11.75
N TYR A 68 -3.68 -4.90 -10.62
CA TYR A 68 -2.68 -5.18 -9.60
C TYR A 68 -1.80 -6.39 -9.99
N LEU A 69 -0.52 -6.36 -9.62
CA LEU A 69 0.44 -7.41 -9.94
C LEU A 69 0.30 -8.61 -8.98
N TRP A 70 -0.77 -9.40 -9.15
CA TRP A 70 -1.09 -10.56 -8.31
C TRP A 70 -0.06 -11.69 -8.36
N ALA A 71 0.80 -11.72 -9.38
CA ALA A 71 1.88 -12.70 -9.49
C ALA A 71 2.93 -12.55 -8.36
N TYR A 72 3.00 -11.38 -7.72
CA TYR A 72 3.87 -11.19 -6.57
C TYR A 72 3.33 -11.95 -5.36
N ARG A 73 4.10 -12.93 -4.85
CA ARG A 73 3.74 -13.78 -3.70
C ARG A 73 3.82 -13.01 -2.37
N ARG A 74 3.03 -11.94 -2.24
CA ARG A 74 3.05 -10.99 -1.10
C ARG A 74 2.82 -11.66 0.25
N PHE A 75 2.00 -12.72 0.27
CA PHE A 75 1.62 -13.49 1.45
C PHE A 75 2.44 -14.79 1.62
N LYS A 76 3.62 -14.89 0.98
CA LYS A 76 4.52 -16.05 1.17
C LYS A 76 4.95 -16.20 2.63
N GLN A 77 5.26 -15.09 3.29
CA GLN A 77 5.53 -15.09 4.73
C GLN A 77 4.20 -15.07 5.48
N ARG A 78 4.04 -16.02 6.39
CA ARG A 78 2.82 -16.27 7.18
C ARG A 78 3.17 -16.23 8.67
N PRO A 79 2.19 -15.97 9.55
CA PRO A 79 2.37 -16.19 10.99
C PRO A 79 2.77 -17.63 11.29
N ASP A 80 3.42 -17.84 12.43
CA ASP A 80 3.89 -19.17 12.84
C ASP A 80 2.71 -20.14 12.98
N GLY A 81 2.84 -21.33 12.37
CA GLY A 81 1.82 -22.37 12.38
C GLY A 81 0.78 -22.29 11.26
N GLU A 82 0.76 -21.23 10.44
CA GLU A 82 -0.17 -21.13 9.30
C GLU A 82 0.37 -21.85 8.04
N PRO A 83 -0.50 -22.56 7.29
CA PRO A 83 -0.08 -23.22 6.06
C PRO A 83 0.29 -22.21 4.96
N PRO A 84 1.18 -22.61 4.02
CA PRO A 84 1.54 -21.79 2.87
C PRO A 84 0.35 -21.59 1.92
N ILE A 85 0.26 -20.41 1.31
CA ILE A 85 -0.78 -20.05 0.32
C ILE A 85 -0.29 -20.27 -1.13
N TYR A 86 1.03 -20.41 -1.33
CA TYR A 86 1.69 -20.53 -2.65
C TYR A 86 2.76 -21.63 -2.69
#